data_AF-A0A645JK40-F1
#
_entry.id   AF-A0A645JK40-F1
#
_cell.length_a   1.000
_cell.length_b   1.000
_cell.length_c   1.000
_cell.angle_alpha   90.00
_cell.angle_beta   90.00
_cell.angle_gamma   90.00
#
_symmetry.space_group_name_H-M   'P 1'
#
loop_
_entity.id
_entity.type
_entity.pdbx_description
1 polymer ?
#
loop_
_entity_poly.entity_id
_entity_poly.type
_entity_poly.pdbx_seq_one_letter_code
_entity_poly.pdbx_strand_id
1 'polypeptide(L)'
;MSDIAHVEGFVLSKRVRLRPDASKGRKLYHALKLCEKNRHFTDDSGLGIHYKDVRPLWDEFERRILALATASYDLAFLRADGISMHLLQSLEEED
;
A
#
# COMPACT_ATOMS: atom_id res chain seq x y z
N MET A 1 10.15 -18.54 -2.14
CA MET A 1 9.76 -17.42 -3.03
C MET A 1 8.24 -17.43 -3.13
N SER A 2 7.58 -16.28 -3.05
CA SER A 2 6.11 -16.19 -3.06
C SER A 2 5.55 -16.50 -4.45
N ASP A 3 4.49 -17.32 -4.49
CA ASP A 3 3.79 -17.67 -5.73
C ASP A 3 2.55 -16.78 -5.88
N ILE A 4 2.61 -15.84 -6.82
CA ILE A 4 1.53 -14.86 -7.04
C ILE A 4 0.23 -15.53 -7.50
N ALA A 5 0.31 -16.62 -8.27
CA ALA A 5 -0.88 -17.33 -8.73
C ALA A 5 -1.57 -18.03 -7.55
N HIS A 6 -0.78 -18.62 -6.66
CA HIS A 6 -1.28 -19.23 -5.43
C HIS A 6 -1.89 -18.18 -4.49
N VAL A 7 -1.20 -17.05 -4.29
CA VAL A 7 -1.71 -15.92 -3.49
C VAL A 7 -3.06 -15.43 -4.01
N GLU A 8 -3.20 -15.28 -5.33
CA GLU A 8 -4.46 -14.87 -5.94
C GLU A 8 -5.58 -15.89 -5.72
N GLY A 9 -5.29 -17.17 -5.95
CA GLY A 9 -6.23 -18.26 -5.67
C GLY A 9 -6.68 -18.28 -4.21
N PHE A 10 -5.75 -18.10 -3.27
CA PHE A 10 -6.04 -18.00 -1.84
C PHE A 10 -6.96 -16.81 -1.53
N VAL A 11 -6.63 -15.61 -2.01
CA VAL A 11 -7.43 -14.40 -1.75
C VAL A 11 -8.85 -14.54 -2.30
N LEU A 12 -9.00 -15.09 -3.51
CA LEU A 12 -10.31 -15.36 -4.11
C LEU A 12 -11.09 -16.44 -3.34
N SER A 13 -10.41 -17.48 -2.83
CA SER A 13 -11.04 -18.54 -2.02
C SER A 13 -11.66 -18.00 -0.72
N LYS A 14 -11.08 -16.93 -0.15
CA LYS A 14 -11.58 -16.23 1.03
C LYS A 14 -12.64 -15.17 0.71
N ARG A 15 -13.20 -15.17 -0.51
CA ARG A 15 -14.24 -14.24 -1.00
C ARG A 15 -13.81 -12.77 -0.95
N VAL A 16 -12.51 -12.49 -1.01
CA VAL A 16 -12.01 -11.11 -1.13
C VAL A 16 -12.09 -10.69 -2.59
N ARG A 17 -12.80 -9.59 -2.86
CA ARG A 17 -12.93 -9.05 -4.22
C ARG A 17 -11.63 -8.38 -4.64
N LEU A 18 -10.96 -8.97 -5.61
CA LEU A 18 -9.85 -8.37 -6.35
C LEU A 18 -10.35 -7.80 -7.67
N ARG A 19 -9.76 -6.69 -8.11
CA ARG A 19 -9.94 -6.25 -9.50
C ARG A 19 -9.18 -7.20 -10.44
N PRO A 20 -9.65 -7.43 -11.68
CA PRO A 20 -8.96 -8.28 -12.65
C PRO A 20 -7.53 -7.78 -12.96
N ASP A 21 -7.33 -6.47 -12.91
CA ASP A 21 -6.07 -5.75 -13.14
C ASP A 21 -5.34 -5.39 -11.83
N ALA A 22 -5.68 -6.04 -10.72
CA ALA A 22 -5.04 -5.76 -9.44
C ALA A 22 -3.52 -5.96 -9.51
N SER A 23 -2.77 -4.96 -9.06
CA SER A 23 -1.31 -5.03 -9.01
C SER A 23 -0.84 -6.17 -8.11
N LYS A 24 0.37 -6.68 -8.36
CA LYS A 24 1.00 -7.71 -7.51
C LYS A 24 1.01 -7.29 -6.03
N GLY A 25 1.31 -6.02 -5.75
CA GLY A 25 1.29 -5.46 -4.40
C GLY A 25 -0.10 -5.52 -3.76
N ARG A 26 -1.18 -5.26 -4.52
CA ARG A 26 -2.55 -5.35 -4.01
C ARG A 26 -2.95 -6.79 -3.66
N LYS A 27 -2.51 -7.77 -4.45
CA LYS A 27 -2.73 -9.21 -4.18
C LYS A 27 -2.00 -9.63 -2.90
N LEU A 28 -0.71 -9.28 -2.78
CA LEU A 28 0.10 -9.57 -1.60
C LEU A 28 -0.43 -8.88 -0.33
N TYR A 29 -0.87 -7.63 -0.44
CA TYR A 29 -1.48 -6.89 0.68
C TYR A 29 -2.68 -7.63 1.24
N HIS A 30 -3.61 -8.06 0.39
CA HIS A 30 -4.81 -8.74 0.85
C HIS A 30 -4.51 -10.09 1.48
N ALA A 31 -3.56 -10.85 0.93
CA ALA A 31 -3.10 -12.08 1.56
C ALA A 31 -2.46 -11.83 2.92
N LEU A 32 -1.55 -10.85 3.03
CA LEU A 32 -0.90 -10.51 4.30
C LEU A 32 -1.91 -10.05 5.34
N LYS A 33 -2.90 -9.24 4.94
CA LYS A 33 -4.00 -8.79 5.80
C LYS A 33 -4.86 -9.95 6.31
N LEU A 34 -5.11 -10.98 5.48
CA LEU A 34 -5.82 -12.18 5.90
C LEU A 34 -5.00 -13.00 6.90
N CYS A 35 -3.68 -13.12 6.69
CA CYS A 35 -2.77 -13.79 7.59
C CYS A 35 -2.58 -13.06 8.92
N GLU A 36 -2.62 -11.72 8.93
CA GLU A 36 -2.54 -10.91 10.15
C GLU A 36 -3.72 -11.22 11.07
N LYS A 37 -4.93 -11.25 10.51
CA LYS A 37 -6.15 -11.60 11.24
C LYS A 37 -6.19 -13.07 11.68
N ASN A 38 -5.69 -13.96 10.84
CA ASN A 38 -5.73 -15.41 11.05
C ASN A 38 -4.37 -16.02 10.74
N ARG A 39 -3.55 -16.15 11.78
CA ARG A 39 -2.15 -16.59 11.67
C ARG A 39 -1.96 -17.97 11.04
N HIS A 40 -2.96 -18.85 11.15
CA HIS A 40 -2.93 -20.20 10.57
C HIS A 40 -2.99 -20.20 9.04
N PHE A 41 -3.38 -19.09 8.42
CA PHE A 41 -3.44 -19.00 6.96
C PHE A 41 -2.07 -18.78 6.31
N THR A 42 -0.98 -18.62 7.06
CA THR A 42 0.35 -18.43 6.45
C THR A 42 0.73 -19.57 5.51
N ASP A 43 0.40 -20.80 5.89
CA ASP A 43 0.79 -22.01 5.17
C ASP A 43 0.00 -22.13 3.85
N ASP A 44 -1.28 -21.75 3.87
CA ASP A 44 -2.19 -21.78 2.72
C ASP A 44 -2.11 -20.52 1.83
N SER A 45 -1.48 -19.44 2.32
CA SER A 45 -1.56 -18.13 1.68
C SER A 45 -0.71 -17.98 0.41
N GLY A 46 0.24 -18.88 0.17
CA GLY A 46 1.23 -18.76 -0.91
C GLY A 46 2.28 -17.65 -0.69
N LEU A 47 2.26 -16.96 0.46
CA LEU A 47 3.21 -15.90 0.80
C LEU A 47 4.61 -16.43 1.10
N GLY A 48 4.72 -17.68 1.55
CA GLY A 48 6.00 -18.30 1.93
C GLY A 48 6.65 -17.64 3.15
N ILE A 49 5.84 -17.12 4.07
CA ILE A 49 6.28 -16.51 5.34
C ILE A 49 5.81 -17.35 6.50
N HIS A 50 6.53 -17.33 7.61
CA HIS A 50 6.13 -18.02 8.82
C HIS A 50 5.16 -17.15 9.65
N TYR A 51 4.27 -17.75 10.44
CA TYR A 51 3.26 -17.01 11.22
C TYR A 51 3.84 -15.97 12.18
N LYS A 52 5.08 -16.17 12.64
CA LYS A 52 5.80 -15.22 13.51
C LYS A 52 6.22 -13.96 12.76
N ASP A 53 6.44 -14.05 11.46
CA ASP A 53 6.93 -12.95 10.63
C ASP A 53 5.80 -12.06 10.12
N VAL A 54 4.55 -12.54 10.18
CA VAL A 54 3.37 -11.80 9.71
C VAL A 54 3.25 -10.44 10.40
N ARG A 55 3.40 -10.41 11.73
CA ARG A 55 3.22 -9.17 12.51
C ARG A 55 4.34 -8.15 12.24
N PRO A 56 5.64 -8.51 12.31
CA PRO A 56 6.72 -7.61 11.90
C PRO A 56 6.58 -7.10 10.46
N LEU A 57 6.18 -7.95 9.51
CA LEU A 57 5.98 -7.55 8.12
C LEU A 57 4.80 -6.60 7.95
N TRP A 58 3.73 -6.81 8.71
CA TRP A 58 2.58 -5.93 8.72
C TRP A 58 2.92 -4.55 9.29
N ASP A 59 3.60 -4.50 10.44
CA ASP A 59 3.98 -3.25 11.09
C ASP A 59 4.91 -2.43 10.19
N GLU A 60 5.87 -3.07 9.53
CA GLU A 60 6.77 -2.41 8.57
C GLU A 60 6.02 -1.91 7.32
N PHE A 61 5.03 -2.66 6.85
CA PHE A 61 4.17 -2.22 5.76
C PHE A 61 3.38 -0.97 6.13
N GLU A 62 2.73 -0.96 7.31
CA GLU A 62 1.99 0.20 7.81
C GLU A 62 2.89 1.42 7.95
N ARG A 63 4.09 1.24 8.53
CA ARG A 63 5.09 2.30 8.66
C ARG A 63 5.47 2.92 7.31
N ARG A 64 5.70 2.09 6.29
CA ARG A 64 6.08 2.57 4.94
C ARG A 64 4.94 3.30 4.23
N ILE A 65 3.71 2.79 4.33
CA ILE A 65 2.55 3.44 3.72
C ILE A 65 2.27 4.78 4.39
N LEU A 66 2.36 4.85 5.72
CA LEU A 66 2.20 6.11 6.44
C LEU A 66 3.27 7.12 6.02
N ALA A 67 4.54 6.73 5.99
CA ALA A 67 5.63 7.60 5.57
C ALA A 67 5.45 8.10 4.12
N LEU A 68 4.99 7.24 3.21
CA LEU A 68 4.68 7.61 1.83
C LEU A 68 3.53 8.62 1.76
N ALA A 69 2.46 8.40 2.55
CA ALA A 69 1.32 9.30 2.59
C ALA A 69 1.72 10.69 3.12
N THR A 70 2.51 10.74 4.20
CA THR A 70 3.07 11.98 4.75
C THR A 70 3.92 12.71 3.71
N ALA A 71 4.90 12.04 3.09
CA ALA A 71 5.74 12.66 2.08
C ALA A 71 4.94 13.15 0.85
N SER A 72 3.89 12.41 0.46
CA SER A 72 3.01 12.82 -0.64
C SER A 72 2.20 14.07 -0.28
N TYR A 73 1.73 14.16 0.97
CA TYR A 73 1.02 15.32 1.48
C TYR A 73 1.95 16.54 1.57
N ASP A 74 3.14 16.39 2.14
CA ASP A 74 4.13 17.46 2.26
C ASP A 74 4.51 18.02 0.88
N LEU A 75 4.73 17.14 -0.10
CA LEU A 75 5.01 17.54 -1.48
C LEU A 75 3.84 18.30 -2.12
N ALA A 76 2.61 17.85 -1.89
CA ALA A 76 1.42 18.54 -2.40
C ALA A 76 1.27 19.93 -1.76
N PHE A 77 1.55 20.03 -0.45
CA PHE A 77 1.53 21.30 0.28
C PHE A 77 2.57 22.28 -0.27
N LEU A 78 3.83 21.84 -0.44
CA LEU A 78 4.90 22.67 -1.01
C LEU A 78 4.60 23.12 -2.45
N ARG A 79 3.97 22.26 -3.26
CA ARG A 79 3.53 22.64 -4.62
C ARG A 79 2.45 23.71 -4.60
N ALA A 80 1.47 23.60 -3.70
CA ALA A 80 0.42 24.59 -3.57
C ALA A 80 0.98 25.96 -3.14
N ASP A 81 1.93 25.96 -2.20
CA ASP A 81 2.60 27.18 -1.75
C ASP A 81 3.42 27.84 -2.88
N GLY A 82 4.19 27.06 -3.63
CA GLY A 82 4.93 27.55 -4.80
C GLY A 82 4.03 28.09 -5.92
N ILE A 83 2.88 27.47 -6.16
CA ILE A 83 1.87 27.99 -7.10
C ILE A 83 1.29 29.32 -6.59
N SER A 84 1.00 29.42 -5.29
CA SER A 84 0.50 30.66 -4.67
C SER A 84 1.50 31.81 -4.82
N MET A 85 2.80 31.56 -4.61
CA MET A 85 3.84 32.58 -4.79
C MET A 85 3.94 33.03 -6.25
N HIS A 86 3.87 32.11 -7.21
CA HIS A 86 3.96 32.44 -8.63
C HIS A 86 2.75 33.25 -9.11
N LEU A 87 1.54 32.94 -8.61
CA LEU A 87 0.32 33.72 -8.87
C LEU A 87 0.39 35.14 -8.30
N LEU A 88 0.88 35.30 -7.07
CA LEU A 88 1.06 36.63 -6.46
C LEU A 88 2.08 37.47 -7.24
N GLN A 89 3.19 36.86 -7.65
CA GLN A 89 4.22 37.55 -8.43
C GLN A 89 3.72 37.98 -9.82
N SER A 90 2.91 37.14 -10.50
CA SER A 90 2.28 37.54 -11.77
C SER A 90 1.25 38.66 -11.63
N LEU A 91 0.57 38.76 -10.48
CA LEU A 91 -0.37 39.86 -10.20
C LEU A 91 0.37 41.17 -9.91
N GLU A 92 1.54 41.12 -9.28
CA GLU A 92 2.37 42.31 -9.04
C GLU A 92 3.10 42.81 -10.30
N GLU A 93 3.32 41.96 -11.31
CA GLU A 93 3.96 42.34 -12.59
C GLU A 93 2.95 42.90 -13.63
N GLU A 94 1.64 42.79 -13.39
CA GLU A 94 0.58 43.31 -14.28
C GLU A 94 0.10 44.74 -13.91
N ASP A 95 0.62 45.35 -12.84
CA ASP A 95 0.41 46.76 -12.42
C ASP A 95 1.61 47.67 -12.77
#